data_AF-A0A0M8QWR6-F1
#
_entry.id   AF-A0A0M8QWR6-F1
#
_cell.length_a   1.000
_cell.length_b   1.000
_cell.length_c   1.000
_cell.angle_alpha   90.00
_cell.angle_beta   90.00
_cell.angle_gamma   90.00
#
_symmetry.space_group_name_H-M   'P 1'
#
loop_
_entity.id
_entity.type
_entity.pdbx_description
1 polymer ?
#
loop_
_entity_poly.entity_id
_entity_poly.type
_entity_poly.pdbx_seq_one_letter_code
_entity_poly.pdbx_strand_id
1 'polypeptide(L)'
;MPSTMRKPFNYVETAAVQAAVKRARTGQAGQVGPDPALHSEDAELRWVEAVLRHRLSLHSFDRPVGIRAQNDDTHPLVANGRHFPAVALTIPFADRTLDFLATYNDRGRLTFDVIAPCAQCGKPVPTEEINSLEDLGDYLLQARDTLGGSPRLRTSPAHASACPARGN
;
A
#
# COMPACT_ATOMS: atom_id res chain seq x y z
N MET A 1 -11.07 30.23 5.50
CA MET A 1 -10.52 28.93 5.06
C MET A 1 -10.41 28.04 6.29
N PRO A 2 -11.07 26.87 6.36
CA PRO A 2 -10.83 25.96 7.47
C PRO A 2 -9.46 25.33 7.27
N SER A 3 -8.55 25.60 8.21
CA SER A 3 -7.28 24.91 8.32
C SER A 3 -7.59 23.45 8.65
N THR A 4 -7.55 22.57 7.66
CA THR A 4 -7.62 21.12 7.86
C THR A 4 -6.36 20.72 8.62
N MET A 5 -6.39 20.79 9.95
CA MET A 5 -5.39 20.14 10.78
C MET A 5 -5.35 18.68 10.31
N ARG A 6 -4.22 18.27 9.73
CA ARG A 6 -3.93 16.87 9.44
C ARG A 6 -4.19 16.13 10.75
N LYS A 7 -5.24 15.29 10.79
CA LYS A 7 -5.55 14.49 11.99
C LYS A 7 -4.24 13.81 12.44
N PRO A 8 -3.95 13.77 13.75
CA PRO A 8 -2.69 13.21 14.23
C PRO A 8 -2.49 11.79 13.68
N PHE A 9 -1.24 11.42 13.41
CA PHE A 9 -0.91 10.09 12.93
C PHE A 9 -1.34 9.03 13.95
N ASN A 10 -1.88 7.91 13.46
CA ASN A 10 -2.04 6.72 14.29
C ASN A 10 -0.65 6.12 14.57
N TYR A 11 -0.58 5.10 15.42
CA TYR A 11 0.71 4.52 15.82
C TYR A 11 1.48 3.86 14.67
N VAL A 12 0.80 3.21 13.72
CA VAL A 12 1.46 2.58 12.57
C VAL A 12 2.05 3.67 11.69
N GLU A 13 1.27 4.72 11.40
CA GLU A 13 1.73 5.87 10.62
C GLU A 13 2.83 6.65 11.35
N THR A 14 2.75 6.80 12.67
CA THR A 14 3.79 7.46 13.47
C THR A 14 5.10 6.69 13.38
N ALA A 15 5.04 5.35 13.49
CA ALA A 15 6.20 4.50 13.31
C ALA A 15 6.72 4.53 11.88
N ALA A 16 5.85 4.57 10.88
CA ALA A 16 6.21 4.74 9.46
C ALA A 16 6.98 6.05 9.24
N VAL A 17 6.45 7.16 9.72
CA VAL A 17 7.09 8.48 9.65
C VAL A 17 8.45 8.48 10.38
N GLN A 18 8.53 7.87 11.56
CA GLN A 18 9.80 7.75 12.29
C GLN A 18 10.83 6.92 11.52
N ALA A 19 10.41 5.81 10.90
CA ALA A 19 11.26 4.95 10.10
C ALA A 19 11.77 5.69 8.85
N ALA A 20 10.89 6.40 8.14
CA ALA A 20 11.25 7.27 7.02
C ALA A 20 12.26 8.37 7.41
N VAL A 21 12.01 9.08 8.51
CA VAL A 21 12.94 10.11 9.03
C VAL A 21 14.28 9.50 9.42
N LYS A 22 14.30 8.31 10.03
CA LYS A 22 15.53 7.59 10.35
C LYS A 22 16.29 7.26 9.07
N ARG A 23 15.64 6.69 8.06
CA ARG A 23 16.24 6.40 6.74
C ARG A 23 16.82 7.65 6.09
N ALA A 24 16.09 8.77 6.09
CA ALA A 24 16.56 10.03 5.53
C ALA A 24 17.82 10.57 6.24
N ARG A 25 17.95 10.34 7.55
CA ARG A 25 19.12 10.76 8.34
C ARG A 25 20.32 9.84 8.19
N THR A 26 20.09 8.53 8.12
CA THR A 26 21.18 7.53 8.08
C THR A 26 21.58 7.12 6.67
N GLY A 27 20.74 7.40 5.67
CA GLY A 27 20.88 6.87 4.31
C GLY A 27 20.66 5.35 4.22
N GLN A 28 20.24 4.70 5.30
CA GLN A 28 20.08 3.25 5.39
C GLN A 28 18.61 2.89 5.43
N ALA A 29 18.16 2.05 4.49
CA ALA A 29 16.86 1.40 4.58
C ALA A 29 16.86 0.34 5.70
N GLY A 30 15.72 0.18 6.38
CA GLY A 30 15.52 -0.94 7.29
C GLY A 30 15.63 -2.28 6.56
N GLN A 31 16.14 -3.28 7.26
CA GLN A 31 16.23 -4.63 6.72
C GLN A 31 14.88 -5.33 6.92
N VAL A 32 14.08 -5.37 5.85
CA VAL A 32 12.95 -6.30 5.76
C VAL A 32 13.51 -7.63 5.22
N GLY A 33 13.42 -8.69 6.02
CA GLY A 33 13.83 -10.04 5.61
C GLY A 33 12.97 -10.57 4.45
N PRO A 34 13.26 -11.78 3.93
CA PRO A 34 12.47 -12.37 2.85
C PRO A 34 10.99 -12.48 3.23
N ASP A 35 10.11 -12.37 2.24
CA ASP A 35 8.66 -12.54 2.45
C ASP A 35 8.37 -13.95 3.00
N PRO A 36 7.36 -14.11 3.88
CA PRO A 36 6.88 -15.42 4.32
C PRO A 36 6.54 -16.34 3.13
N ALA A 37 6.82 -17.64 3.28
CA ALA A 37 6.51 -18.63 2.24
C ALA A 37 4.99 -18.87 2.12
N LEU A 38 4.49 -19.06 0.88
CA LEU A 38 3.13 -19.53 0.64
C LEU A 38 3.09 -21.05 0.87
N HIS A 39 2.25 -21.49 1.80
CA HIS A 39 2.17 -22.91 2.18
C HIS A 39 1.07 -23.68 1.41
N SER A 40 0.02 -23.01 0.91
CA SER A 40 -1.03 -23.61 0.06
C SER A 40 -1.89 -22.56 -0.66
N GLU A 41 -2.57 -22.93 -1.74
CA GLU A 41 -3.48 -22.04 -2.52
C GLU A 41 -4.69 -21.56 -1.70
N ASP A 42 -5.31 -22.43 -0.90
CA ASP A 42 -6.43 -22.07 0.01
C ASP A 42 -6.01 -21.10 1.15
N ALA A 43 -4.72 -20.78 1.25
CA ALA A 43 -4.17 -19.84 2.21
C ALA A 43 -3.78 -18.49 1.59
N GLU A 44 -4.11 -18.22 0.32
CA GLU A 44 -3.63 -17.03 -0.40
C GLU A 44 -3.95 -15.71 0.31
N LEU A 45 -5.21 -15.45 0.69
CA LEU A 45 -5.57 -14.21 1.40
C LEU A 45 -4.80 -14.06 2.72
N ARG A 46 -4.63 -15.15 3.48
CA ARG A 46 -3.87 -15.14 4.74
C ARG A 46 -2.39 -14.93 4.49
N TRP A 47 -1.86 -15.47 3.39
CA TRP A 47 -0.47 -15.27 3.01
C TRP A 47 -0.22 -13.82 2.56
N VAL A 48 -1.09 -13.24 1.73
CA VAL A 48 -1.00 -11.82 1.35
C VAL A 48 -1.06 -10.93 2.60
N GLU A 49 -1.96 -11.23 3.54
CA GLU A 49 -1.99 -10.54 4.84
C GLU A 49 -0.66 -10.68 5.59
N ALA A 50 -0.12 -11.90 5.70
CA ALA A 50 1.13 -12.17 6.40
C ALA A 50 2.32 -11.42 5.78
N VAL A 51 2.36 -11.32 4.45
CA VAL A 51 3.39 -10.55 3.73
C VAL A 51 3.26 -9.06 4.04
N LEU A 52 2.06 -8.47 3.97
CA LEU A 52 1.86 -7.06 4.32
C LEU A 52 2.27 -6.80 5.78
N ARG A 53 1.87 -7.69 6.69
CA ARG A 53 2.22 -7.63 8.11
C ARG A 53 3.73 -7.66 8.34
N HIS A 54 4.43 -8.50 7.59
CA HIS A 54 5.89 -8.61 7.63
C HIS A 54 6.58 -7.36 7.09
N ARG A 55 6.20 -6.88 5.90
CA ARG A 55 6.79 -5.70 5.25
C ARG A 55 6.60 -4.41 6.04
N LEU A 56 5.47 -4.26 6.71
CA LEU A 56 5.19 -3.13 7.61
C LEU A 56 5.69 -3.35 9.05
N SER A 57 6.39 -4.47 9.30
CA SER A 57 6.91 -4.85 10.64
C SER A 57 5.85 -4.76 11.74
N LEU A 58 4.59 -5.11 11.43
CA LEU A 58 3.49 -4.90 12.37
C LEU A 58 3.55 -5.79 13.62
N HIS A 59 4.39 -6.83 13.59
CA HIS A 59 4.65 -7.69 14.74
C HIS A 59 5.51 -7.01 15.82
N SER A 60 6.19 -5.90 15.48
CA SER A 60 7.05 -5.16 16.41
C SER A 60 6.27 -4.18 17.30
N PHE A 61 4.94 -4.08 17.14
CA PHE A 61 4.10 -3.23 17.97
C PHE A 61 3.60 -4.00 19.21
N ASP A 62 3.54 -3.31 20.35
CA ASP A 62 2.99 -3.85 21.61
C ASP A 62 1.47 -4.12 21.58
N ARG A 63 0.83 -3.94 20.42
CA ARG A 63 -0.60 -4.18 20.22
C ARG A 63 -0.90 -4.88 18.90
N PRO A 64 -1.91 -5.76 18.85
CA PRO A 64 -2.35 -6.40 17.61
C PRO A 64 -2.85 -5.37 16.59
N VAL A 65 -2.31 -5.44 15.37
CA VAL A 65 -2.83 -4.71 14.22
C VAL A 65 -3.75 -5.64 13.42
N GLY A 66 -5.04 -5.34 13.37
CA GLY A 66 -6.00 -6.09 12.56
C GLY A 66 -5.85 -5.72 11.09
N ILE A 67 -5.85 -6.72 10.20
CA ILE A 67 -5.90 -6.53 8.76
C ILE A 67 -7.11 -7.31 8.24
N ARG A 68 -7.87 -6.70 7.33
CA ARG A 68 -8.95 -7.36 6.61
C ARG A 68 -8.49 -7.56 5.18
N ALA A 69 -8.46 -8.80 4.70
CA ALA A 69 -8.12 -9.14 3.32
C ALA A 69 -9.35 -9.69 2.59
N GLN A 70 -9.61 -9.20 1.39
CA GLN A 70 -10.70 -9.67 0.53
C GLN A 70 -10.31 -9.52 -0.95
N ASN A 71 -10.95 -10.27 -1.82
CA ASN A 71 -10.78 -10.10 -3.26
C ASN A 71 -11.23 -8.69 -3.70
N ASP A 72 -10.50 -8.11 -4.65
CA ASP A 72 -10.84 -6.82 -5.27
C ASP A 72 -11.34 -7.06 -6.70
N ASP A 73 -12.64 -6.84 -6.91
CA ASP A 73 -13.28 -7.00 -8.23
C ASP A 73 -13.13 -5.75 -9.11
N THR A 74 -12.58 -4.66 -8.57
CA THR A 74 -12.42 -3.39 -9.29
C THR A 74 -11.12 -3.38 -10.10
N HIS A 75 -10.03 -3.85 -9.51
CA HIS A 75 -8.69 -3.76 -10.09
C HIS A 75 -8.30 -5.07 -10.79
N PRO A 76 -8.28 -5.12 -12.14
CA PRO A 76 -7.87 -6.30 -12.87
C PRO A 76 -6.37 -6.52 -12.69
N LEU A 77 -5.97 -7.73 -12.28
CA LEU A 77 -4.58 -8.15 -12.44
C LEU A 77 -4.48 -8.98 -13.71
N VAL A 78 -3.97 -8.35 -14.75
CA VAL A 78 -3.55 -9.07 -15.95
C VAL A 78 -2.08 -8.78 -16.17
N ALA A 79 -1.24 -9.72 -15.76
CA ALA A 79 0.15 -9.77 -16.20
C ALA A 79 0.24 -10.90 -17.24
N ASN A 80 0.71 -10.56 -18.45
CA ASN A 80 0.94 -11.53 -19.53
C ASN A 80 -0.28 -12.40 -19.90
N GLY A 81 -1.50 -11.84 -19.87
CA GLY A 81 -2.72 -12.56 -20.25
C GLY A 81 -3.21 -13.60 -19.23
N ARG A 82 -2.56 -13.70 -18.06
CA ARG A 82 -3.04 -14.51 -16.93
C ARG A 82 -3.75 -13.63 -15.91
N HIS A 83 -4.91 -14.10 -15.45
CA HIS A 83 -5.62 -13.50 -14.32
C HIS A 83 -4.91 -13.88 -13.03
N PHE A 84 -4.50 -12.87 -12.27
CA PHE A 84 -4.10 -13.04 -10.88
C PHE A 84 -5.20 -12.44 -9.98
N PRO A 85 -5.45 -12.98 -8.78
CA PRO A 85 -6.42 -12.38 -7.88
C PRO A 85 -5.83 -11.11 -7.23
N ALA A 86 -6.48 -9.97 -7.44
CA ALA A 86 -6.22 -8.78 -6.64
C ALA A 86 -6.79 -8.96 -5.25
N VAL A 87 -6.04 -8.47 -4.26
CA VAL A 87 -6.48 -8.51 -2.87
C VAL A 87 -6.47 -7.10 -2.31
N ALA A 88 -7.64 -6.63 -1.88
CA ALA A 88 -7.77 -5.42 -1.10
C ALA A 88 -7.46 -5.75 0.37
N LEU A 89 -6.57 -4.96 0.98
CA LEU A 89 -6.25 -5.05 2.40
C LEU A 89 -6.59 -3.74 3.10
N THR A 90 -7.31 -3.84 4.21
CA THR A 90 -7.68 -2.69 5.04
C THR A 90 -7.17 -2.87 6.47
N ILE A 91 -6.48 -1.84 6.97
CA ILE A 91 -6.10 -1.72 8.38
C ILE A 91 -7.02 -0.65 9.02
N PRO A 92 -8.02 -1.05 9.81
CA PRO A 92 -8.93 -0.09 10.43
C PRO A 92 -8.30 0.56 11.68
N PHE A 93 -8.47 1.87 11.78
CA PHE A 93 -8.23 2.66 12.99
C PHE A 93 -9.54 3.35 13.40
N ALA A 94 -9.54 3.99 14.58
CA ALA A 94 -10.75 4.61 15.13
C ALA A 94 -11.32 5.74 14.24
N ASP A 95 -10.47 6.42 13.48
CA ASP A 95 -10.82 7.64 12.74
C ASP A 95 -10.58 7.58 11.23
N ARG A 96 -9.91 6.52 10.73
CA ARG A 96 -9.60 6.27 9.32
C ARG A 96 -9.17 4.82 9.07
N THR A 97 -9.02 4.47 7.80
CA THR A 97 -8.42 3.22 7.33
C THR A 97 -7.10 3.51 6.61
N LEU A 98 -6.18 2.54 6.64
CA LEU A 98 -5.13 2.43 5.63
C LEU A 98 -5.54 1.32 4.68
N ASP A 99 -5.68 1.66 3.40
CA ASP A 99 -6.14 0.75 2.36
C ASP A 99 -5.00 0.46 1.39
N PHE A 100 -4.84 -0.82 1.08
CA PHE A 100 -3.80 -1.32 0.19
C PHE A 100 -4.40 -2.23 -0.86
N LEU A 101 -3.78 -2.24 -2.03
CA LEU A 101 -4.04 -3.21 -3.08
C LEU A 101 -2.82 -4.08 -3.25
N ALA A 102 -2.97 -5.38 -3.02
CA ALA A 102 -1.95 -6.35 -3.34
C ALA A 102 -2.16 -6.89 -4.75
N THR A 103 -1.10 -6.83 -5.54
CA THR A 103 -1.08 -7.21 -6.95
C THR A 103 0.20 -7.99 -7.26
N TYR A 104 0.22 -8.77 -8.34
CA TYR A 104 1.46 -9.32 -8.87
C TYR A 104 1.96 -8.45 -10.02
N ASN A 105 3.26 -8.17 -10.05
CA ASN A 105 3.90 -7.51 -11.19
C ASN A 105 4.20 -8.51 -12.32
N ASP A 106 4.73 -8.03 -13.45
CA ASP A 106 5.02 -8.84 -14.63
C ASP A 106 6.06 -9.96 -14.40
N ARG A 107 6.81 -9.88 -13.30
CA ARG A 107 7.78 -10.90 -12.87
C ARG A 107 7.19 -11.90 -11.88
N GLY A 108 5.89 -11.83 -11.59
CA GLY A 108 5.21 -12.68 -10.62
C GLY A 108 5.56 -12.35 -9.16
N ARG A 109 6.09 -11.15 -8.88
CA ARG A 109 6.37 -10.70 -7.51
C ARG A 109 5.14 -9.99 -6.93
N LEU A 110 4.77 -10.32 -5.70
CA LEU A 110 3.72 -9.62 -4.95
C LEU A 110 4.18 -8.19 -4.60
N THR A 111 3.36 -7.21 -4.97
CA THR A 111 3.52 -5.78 -4.73
C THR A 111 2.31 -5.24 -4.00
N PHE A 112 2.50 -4.21 -3.16
CA PHE A 112 1.43 -3.55 -2.42
C PHE A 112 1.40 -2.09 -2.79
N ASP A 113 0.25 -1.59 -3.22
CA ASP A 113 0.04 -0.17 -3.46
C ASP A 113 -0.84 0.43 -2.37
N VAL A 114 -0.50 1.61 -1.87
CA VAL A 114 -1.43 2.42 -1.08
C VAL A 114 -2.57 2.86 -1.99
N ILE A 115 -3.81 2.60 -1.56
CA ILE A 115 -5.00 3.16 -2.18
C ILE A 115 -5.25 4.54 -1.60
N ALA A 116 -5.26 5.56 -2.46
CA ALA A 116 -5.54 6.93 -2.07
C ALA A 116 -6.41 7.66 -3.10
N PRO A 117 -7.08 8.74 -2.71
CA PRO A 117 -7.86 9.54 -3.66
C PRO A 117 -6.98 10.11 -4.76
N CYS A 118 -7.34 9.84 -6.02
CA CYS A 118 -6.73 10.47 -7.18
C CYS A 118 -6.87 12.00 -7.06
N ALA A 119 -5.76 12.74 -7.23
CA ALA A 119 -5.78 14.21 -7.19
C ALA A 119 -6.66 14.86 -8.27
N GLN A 120 -7.00 14.13 -9.34
CA GLN A 120 -7.76 14.64 -10.49
C GLN A 120 -9.26 14.29 -10.40
N CYS A 121 -9.62 13.06 -10.02
CA CYS A 121 -11.02 12.61 -9.99
C CYS A 121 -11.54 12.20 -8.62
N GLY A 122 -10.70 12.23 -7.57
CA GLY A 122 -11.06 11.87 -6.20
C GLY A 122 -11.33 10.38 -5.96
N LYS A 123 -11.29 9.53 -6.99
CA LYS A 123 -11.52 8.09 -6.85
C LYS A 123 -10.37 7.40 -6.13
N PRO A 124 -10.64 6.36 -5.30
CA PRO A 124 -9.61 5.59 -4.62
C PRO A 124 -8.83 4.75 -5.65
N VAL A 125 -7.54 5.03 -5.81
CA VAL A 125 -6.68 4.39 -6.82
C VAL A 125 -5.32 3.98 -6.23
N PRO A 126 -4.66 2.96 -6.80
CA PRO A 126 -3.29 2.60 -6.45
C PRO A 126 -2.37 3.77 -6.71
N THR A 127 -1.84 4.37 -5.65
CA THR A 127 -1.14 5.66 -5.75
C THR A 127 0.35 5.50 -5.59
N GLU A 128 0.79 4.68 -4.65
CA GLU A 128 2.21 4.52 -4.31
C GLU A 128 2.52 3.06 -3.97
N GLU A 129 3.56 2.49 -4.57
CA GLU A 129 4.00 1.14 -4.21
C GLU A 129 4.82 1.19 -2.91
N ILE A 130 4.43 0.38 -1.92
CA ILE A 130 5.15 0.27 -0.65
C ILE A 130 5.76 -1.13 -0.49
N ASN A 131 7.04 -1.17 -0.14
CA ASN A 131 7.77 -2.41 0.12
C ASN A 131 8.22 -2.53 1.58
N SER A 132 8.13 -1.44 2.33
CA SER A 132 8.59 -1.34 3.71
C SER A 132 7.77 -0.34 4.52
N LEU A 133 7.96 -0.35 5.84
CA LEU A 133 7.37 0.63 6.74
C LEU A 133 7.86 2.06 6.45
N GLU A 134 9.11 2.21 6.01
CA GLU A 134 9.70 3.48 5.58
C GLU A 134 9.02 4.05 4.35
N ASP A 135 8.68 3.22 3.36
CA ASP A 135 7.99 3.69 2.14
C ASP A 135 6.61 4.25 2.46
N LEU A 136 5.89 3.60 3.39
CA LEU A 136 4.64 4.17 3.92
C LEU A 136 4.88 5.52 4.60
N GLY A 137 6.00 5.66 5.33
CA GLY A 137 6.38 6.92 5.98
C GLY A 137 6.69 8.04 4.99
N ASP A 138 7.48 7.75 3.95
CA ASP A 138 7.79 8.69 2.87
C ASP A 138 6.52 9.15 2.14
N TYR A 139 5.61 8.22 1.85
CA TYR A 139 4.29 8.51 1.28
C TYR A 139 3.49 9.46 2.19
N LEU A 140 3.41 9.19 3.50
CA LEU A 140 2.68 10.02 4.47
C LEU A 140 3.29 11.42 4.61
N LEU A 141 4.62 11.51 4.57
CA LEU A 141 5.33 12.79 4.56
C LEU A 141 5.17 13.55 3.24
N GLN A 142 4.61 12.93 2.21
CA GLN A 142 4.59 13.45 0.85
C GLN A 142 6.01 13.84 0.40
N ALA A 143 7.01 13.04 0.78
CA ALA A 143 8.36 13.14 0.26
C ALA A 143 8.33 12.72 -1.22
N ARG A 144 7.87 13.64 -2.07
CA ARG A 144 7.48 13.43 -3.47
C ARG A 144 8.62 12.91 -4.36
N ASP A 145 9.86 13.02 -3.92
CA ASP A 145 11.02 12.82 -4.78
C ASP A 145 11.60 11.39 -4.72
N THR A 146 11.13 10.51 -3.82
CA THR A 146 11.77 9.19 -3.61
C THR A 146 11.02 7.97 -4.16
N LEU A 147 9.69 7.97 -4.27
CA LEU A 147 8.93 6.72 -4.48
C LEU A 147 8.47 6.44 -5.92
N GLY A 148 8.56 7.39 -6.85
CA GLY A 148 8.29 7.14 -8.27
C GLY A 148 6.82 6.86 -8.64
N GLY A 149 5.91 6.73 -7.67
CA GLY A 149 4.50 6.46 -7.87
C GLY A 149 4.21 4.99 -8.19
N SER A 150 2.98 4.55 -7.93
CA SER A 150 2.53 3.24 -8.41
C SER A 150 2.41 3.25 -9.95
N PRO A 151 3.05 2.31 -10.67
CA PRO A 151 2.84 2.16 -12.12
C PRO A 151 1.37 1.90 -12.48
N ARG A 152 0.60 1.34 -11.55
CA ARG A 152 -0.82 0.99 -11.70
C ARG A 152 -1.74 2.19 -11.52
N LEU A 153 -1.23 3.34 -11.07
CA LEU A 153 -2.03 4.56 -10.94
C LEU A 153 -2.70 4.94 -12.26
N ARG A 154 -1.99 4.86 -13.39
CA ARG A 154 -2.53 5.28 -14.69
C ARG A 154 -3.49 4.25 -15.27
N THR A 155 -3.26 2.97 -15.02
CA THR A 155 -4.05 1.88 -15.63
C THR A 155 -5.23 1.44 -14.77
N SER A 156 -5.36 1.94 -13.53
CA SER A 156 -6.47 1.57 -12.66
C SER A 156 -7.83 1.93 -13.27
N PRO A 157 -8.77 0.98 -13.37
CA PRO A 157 -10.13 1.26 -13.85
C PRO A 157 -11.00 1.94 -12.78
N ALA A 158 -10.52 2.10 -11.54
CA ALA A 158 -11.25 2.78 -10.49
C ALA A 158 -11.39 4.29 -10.74
N HIS A 159 -10.56 4.85 -11.64
CA HIS A 159 -10.70 6.24 -12.09
C HIS A 159 -12.09 6.53 -12.65
N ALA A 160 -12.51 7.79 -12.52
CA ALA A 160 -13.67 8.28 -13.28
C ALA A 160 -13.38 8.17 -14.79
N SER A 161 -14.42 7.92 -15.60
CA SER A 161 -14.28 7.66 -17.04
C SER A 161 -13.47 8.73 -17.78
N ALA A 162 -13.67 10.00 -17.44
CA ALA A 162 -12.98 11.16 -18.03
C ALA A 162 -11.75 11.65 -17.23
N CYS A 163 -11.22 10.85 -16.30
CA CYS A 163 -10.08 11.26 -15.49
C CYS A 163 -8.80 11.37 -16.36
N PRO A 164 -8.13 12.53 -16.40
CA PRO A 164 -6.92 12.71 -17.21
C PRO A 164 -5.72 11.89 -16.69
N ALA A 165 -5.77 11.45 -15.44
CA ALA A 165 -4.73 10.60 -14.85
C ALA A 165 -4.66 9.19 -15.48
N ARG A 166 -5.71 8.77 -16.21
CA ARG A 166 -5.74 7.50 -16.93
C ARG A 166 -4.70 7.41 -18.06
N GLY A 167 -4.18 8.57 -18.50
CA GLY A 167 -3.40 8.66 -19.72
C GLY A 167 -4.32 8.42 -20.91
N ASN A 168 -4.74 9.50 -21.58
CA ASN A 168 -5.31 9.36 -22.92
C ASN A 168 -4.20 9.04 -23.91
#